data_AF-A0A1H3NJY7-F1
#
_entry.id   AF-A0A1H3NJY7-F1
#
_cell.length_a   1.000
_cell.length_b   1.000
_cell.length_c   1.000
_cell.angle_alpha   90.00
_cell.angle_beta   90.00
_cell.angle_gamma   90.00
#
_symmetry.space_group_name_H-M   'P 1'
#
loop_
_entity.id
_entity.type
_entity.pdbx_description
1 polymer ?
#
loop_
_entity_poly.entity_id
_entity_poly.type
_entity_poly.pdbx_seq_one_letter_code
_entity_poly.pdbx_strand_id
1 'polypeptide(L)'
;MSYDVTGALELSDFQPDANSLFVLLDGLTDRPGESVTIEDPDAPGRLVSVRAVDARRFDVRWRDGSADAVDLLLAHQLLLRFTTKQALGEPRPSAEIEVDYALTGLSITNAMLDRVKRRQPAGAPGVRWNGHNVVQGDIWKPVSGRQLLTVEFESWNPDLRHGVWVSLPEAVLWPEPGATTVAAEADVENAALRVTNVYEVGGARWSRIDRWSENAGMLVDAIAPETRRYRCSHYASNPPNFDDLVFTVTQVVGPSV
;
A
#
# COMPACT_ATOMS: atom_id res chain seq x y z
N MET A 1 -5.10 -22.14 7.72
CA MET A 1 -4.40 -23.17 6.92
C MET A 1 -2.92 -22.81 6.98
N SER A 2 -2.11 -23.62 7.64
CA SER A 2 -0.66 -23.42 7.77
C SER A 2 0.04 -24.27 6.70
N TYR A 3 0.99 -23.68 5.98
CA TYR A 3 1.78 -24.38 4.96
C TYR A 3 3.16 -24.69 5.54
N ASP A 4 3.71 -25.85 5.21
CA ASP A 4 5.08 -26.19 5.59
C ASP A 4 6.05 -25.49 4.63
N VAL A 5 6.84 -24.58 5.18
CA VAL A 5 7.87 -23.84 4.47
C VAL A 5 9.22 -24.43 4.84
N THR A 6 9.90 -25.02 3.86
CA THR A 6 11.25 -25.55 4.03
C THR A 6 12.24 -24.79 3.15
N GLY A 7 13.39 -24.41 3.69
CA GLY A 7 14.40 -23.66 2.96
C GLY A 7 15.26 -22.77 3.84
N ALA A 8 15.96 -21.83 3.21
CA ALA A 8 16.93 -20.96 3.87
C ALA A 8 16.33 -19.87 4.78
N LEU A 9 15.00 -19.72 4.73
CA LEU A 9 14.20 -18.91 5.65
C LEU A 9 13.27 -19.86 6.40
N GLU A 10 13.67 -20.28 7.61
CA GLU A 10 12.75 -20.94 8.53
C GLU A 10 11.76 -19.89 9.06
N LEU A 11 10.51 -19.99 8.64
CA LEU A 11 9.42 -19.17 9.16
C LEU A 11 8.57 -20.07 10.06
N SER A 12 8.74 -19.94 11.38
CA SER A 12 8.07 -20.79 12.36
C SER A 12 6.54 -20.67 12.36
N ASP A 13 5.99 -19.61 11.74
CA ASP A 13 4.56 -19.30 11.70
C ASP A 13 4.13 -18.65 10.37
N PHE A 14 4.47 -19.28 9.23
CA PHE A 14 4.11 -18.74 7.92
C PHE A 14 2.61 -18.83 7.64
N GLN A 15 1.97 -17.67 7.45
CA GLN A 15 0.62 -17.59 6.89
C GLN A 15 0.72 -17.38 5.38
N PRO A 16 0.04 -18.19 4.55
CA PRO A 16 0.14 -18.14 3.09
C PRO A 16 -0.72 -17.02 2.48
N ASP A 17 -0.87 -15.89 3.17
CA ASP A 17 -1.51 -14.71 2.60
C ASP A 17 -0.58 -14.00 1.62
N ALA A 18 -1.14 -13.14 0.77
CA ALA A 18 -0.40 -12.47 -0.28
C ALA A 18 0.77 -11.61 0.26
N ASN A 19 0.58 -10.90 1.37
CA ASN A 19 1.63 -10.04 1.93
C ASN A 19 2.78 -10.87 2.51
N SER A 20 2.46 -11.92 3.26
CA SER A 20 3.46 -12.84 3.79
C SER A 20 4.25 -13.54 2.68
N LEU A 21 3.58 -14.00 1.62
CA LEU A 21 4.24 -14.54 0.42
C LEU A 21 5.16 -13.52 -0.23
N PHE A 22 4.73 -12.27 -0.35
CA PHE A 22 5.53 -11.20 -0.92
C PHE A 22 6.79 -10.95 -0.10
N VAL A 23 6.66 -10.78 1.23
CA VAL A 23 7.79 -10.55 2.15
C VAL A 23 8.77 -11.73 2.13
N LEU A 24 8.27 -12.97 2.09
CA LEU A 24 9.10 -14.16 1.96
C LEU A 24 9.95 -14.12 0.68
N LEU A 25 9.32 -13.86 -0.46
CA LEU A 25 10.02 -13.80 -1.75
C LEU A 25 10.97 -12.60 -1.84
N ASP A 26 10.57 -11.48 -1.26
CA ASP A 26 11.37 -10.27 -1.21
C ASP A 26 12.66 -10.50 -0.40
N GLY A 27 12.57 -11.19 0.73
CA GLY A 27 13.74 -11.57 1.53
C GLY A 27 14.72 -12.51 0.81
N LEU A 28 14.25 -13.30 -0.17
CA LEU A 28 15.14 -14.12 -1.01
C LEU A 28 15.95 -13.29 -2.02
N THR A 29 15.50 -12.08 -2.38
CA THR A 29 16.23 -11.23 -3.35
C THR A 29 17.62 -10.82 -2.84
N ASP A 30 17.80 -10.76 -1.53
CA ASP A 30 19.08 -10.43 -0.90
C ASP A 30 20.04 -11.64 -0.85
N ARG A 31 19.59 -12.83 -1.27
CA ARG A 31 20.33 -14.10 -1.14
C ARG A 31 20.26 -14.94 -2.43
N PRO A 32 20.90 -14.50 -3.53
CA PRO A 32 20.89 -15.24 -4.79
C PRO A 32 21.37 -16.68 -4.62
N GLY A 33 20.65 -17.61 -5.25
CA GLY A 33 20.89 -19.04 -5.18
C GLY A 33 20.08 -19.76 -4.11
N GLU A 34 19.59 -19.07 -3.08
CA GLU A 34 18.69 -19.64 -2.07
C GLU A 34 17.31 -19.95 -2.65
N SER A 35 16.66 -20.93 -2.03
CA SER A 35 15.33 -21.36 -2.42
C SER A 35 14.42 -21.58 -1.21
N VAL A 36 13.13 -21.43 -1.45
CA VAL A 36 12.07 -21.84 -0.55
C VAL A 36 11.17 -22.86 -1.25
N THR A 37 10.71 -23.86 -0.52
CA THR A 37 9.71 -24.82 -0.99
C THR A 37 8.50 -24.76 -0.06
N ILE A 38 7.33 -24.65 -0.67
CA ILE A 38 6.02 -24.61 0.01
C ILE A 38 5.26 -25.86 -0.39
N GLU A 39 4.82 -26.63 0.60
CA GLU A 39 4.00 -27.84 0.42
C GLU A 39 2.55 -27.60 0.84
N ASP A 40 1.59 -28.04 0.02
CA ASP A 40 0.15 -27.99 0.33
C ASP A 40 -0.16 -29.00 1.45
N PRO A 41 -0.58 -28.54 2.65
CA PRO A 41 -0.82 -29.42 3.79
C PRO A 41 -1.95 -30.43 3.55
N ASP A 42 -2.87 -30.12 2.63
CA ASP A 42 -4.01 -30.98 2.32
C ASP A 42 -3.72 -31.94 1.16
N ALA A 43 -2.56 -31.80 0.49
CA ALA A 43 -2.18 -32.60 -0.66
C ALA A 43 -0.67 -32.90 -0.65
N PRO A 44 -0.21 -33.84 0.20
CA PRO A 44 1.20 -34.21 0.29
C PRO A 44 1.84 -34.50 -1.08
N GLY A 45 3.04 -33.98 -1.30
CA GLY A 45 3.77 -34.03 -2.57
C GLY A 45 3.34 -33.00 -3.60
N ARG A 46 2.28 -32.22 -3.35
CA ARG A 46 2.01 -31.00 -4.10
C ARG A 46 2.86 -29.88 -3.50
N LEU A 47 3.95 -29.56 -4.20
CA LEU A 47 4.91 -28.54 -3.80
C LEU A 47 5.13 -27.50 -4.90
N VAL A 48 5.47 -26.28 -4.47
CA VAL A 48 6.04 -25.22 -5.32
C VAL A 48 7.37 -24.81 -4.72
N SER A 49 8.40 -24.72 -5.55
CA SER A 49 9.72 -24.26 -5.15
C SER A 49 10.06 -22.97 -5.89
N VAL A 50 10.64 -22.03 -5.17
CA VAL A 50 11.09 -20.74 -5.71
C VAL A 50 12.55 -20.56 -5.35
N ARG A 51 13.36 -20.25 -6.35
CA ARG A 51 14.77 -19.97 -6.19
C ARG A 51 15.09 -18.57 -6.66
N ALA A 52 15.77 -17.77 -5.85
CA ALA A 52 16.32 -16.50 -6.31
C ALA A 52 17.47 -16.77 -7.29
N VAL A 53 17.34 -16.30 -8.52
CA VAL A 53 18.40 -16.36 -9.54
C VAL A 53 19.38 -15.20 -9.30
N ASP A 54 18.83 -14.02 -9.07
CA ASP A 54 19.55 -12.81 -8.68
C ASP A 54 18.60 -11.87 -7.91
N ALA A 55 19.03 -10.64 -7.65
CA ALA A 55 18.26 -9.66 -6.88
C ALA A 55 16.91 -9.23 -7.51
N ARG A 56 16.57 -9.70 -8.71
CA ARG A 56 15.33 -9.34 -9.40
C ARG A 56 14.58 -10.51 -10.02
N ARG A 57 15.23 -11.67 -10.13
CA ARG A 57 14.73 -12.78 -10.93
C ARG A 57 14.65 -14.04 -10.10
N PHE A 58 13.63 -14.83 -10.38
CA PHE A 58 13.31 -16.08 -9.71
C PHE A 58 13.07 -17.19 -10.72
N ASP A 59 13.44 -18.41 -10.34
CA ASP A 59 12.96 -19.62 -10.98
C ASP A 59 11.87 -20.23 -10.10
N VAL A 60 10.70 -20.49 -10.66
CA VAL A 60 9.56 -21.10 -9.98
C VAL A 60 9.30 -22.47 -10.59
N ARG A 61 9.29 -23.52 -9.78
CA ARG A 61 9.10 -24.92 -10.19
C ARG A 61 7.92 -25.53 -9.44
N TRP A 62 7.06 -26.27 -10.13
CA TRP A 62 5.99 -27.09 -9.54
C TRP A 62 5.90 -28.42 -10.27
N ARG A 63 5.04 -29.34 -9.79
CA ARG A 63 4.97 -30.73 -10.29
C ARG A 63 4.92 -30.86 -11.82
N ASP A 64 4.08 -30.04 -12.46
CA ASP A 64 3.75 -30.17 -13.88
C ASP A 64 4.21 -28.97 -14.71
N GLY A 65 5.15 -28.16 -14.21
CA GLY A 65 5.62 -26.99 -14.95
C GLY A 65 6.68 -26.13 -14.23
N SER A 66 7.09 -25.09 -14.93
CA SER A 66 8.09 -24.13 -14.44
C SER A 66 7.95 -22.77 -15.10
N ALA A 67 8.44 -21.74 -14.41
CA ALA A 67 8.63 -20.40 -14.93
C ALA A 67 10.05 -19.93 -14.56
N ASP A 68 10.86 -19.63 -15.56
CA ASP A 68 12.27 -19.31 -15.38
C ASP A 68 12.52 -17.81 -15.50
N ALA A 69 13.42 -17.29 -14.66
CA ALA A 69 13.84 -15.90 -14.66
C ALA A 69 12.69 -14.87 -14.58
N VAL A 70 11.62 -15.18 -13.83
CA VAL A 70 10.46 -14.30 -13.61
C VAL A 70 10.74 -13.23 -12.56
N ASP A 71 10.03 -12.11 -12.60
CA ASP A 71 10.15 -11.06 -11.59
C ASP A 71 9.44 -11.41 -10.26
N LEU A 72 9.68 -10.60 -9.22
CA LEU A 72 9.14 -10.79 -7.86
C LEU A 72 7.62 -10.95 -7.84
N LEU A 73 6.88 -10.02 -8.45
CA LEU A 73 5.43 -10.07 -8.39
C LEU A 73 4.85 -11.22 -9.25
N LEU A 74 5.45 -11.61 -10.37
CA LEU A 74 5.02 -12.81 -11.10
C LEU A 74 5.29 -14.09 -10.29
N ALA A 75 6.45 -14.21 -9.64
CA ALA A 75 6.71 -15.30 -8.69
C ALA A 75 5.64 -15.32 -7.58
N HIS A 76 5.37 -14.17 -6.97
CA HIS A 76 4.30 -14.02 -5.97
C HIS A 76 2.94 -14.50 -6.48
N GLN A 77 2.51 -14.07 -7.67
CA GLN A 77 1.22 -14.45 -8.25
C GLN A 77 1.11 -15.96 -8.50
N LEU A 78 2.20 -16.60 -8.94
CA LEU A 78 2.24 -18.05 -9.10
C LEU A 78 2.08 -18.76 -7.76
N LEU A 79 2.74 -18.28 -6.71
CA LEU A 79 2.62 -18.88 -5.38
C LEU A 79 1.23 -18.67 -4.79
N LEU A 80 0.67 -17.47 -4.92
CA LEU A 80 -0.68 -17.18 -4.43
C LEU A 80 -1.73 -18.06 -5.11
N ARG A 81 -1.62 -18.29 -6.43
CA ARG A 81 -2.51 -19.23 -7.14
C ARG A 81 -2.34 -20.66 -6.63
N PHE A 82 -1.10 -21.07 -6.36
CA PHE A 82 -0.81 -22.38 -5.79
C PHE A 82 -1.48 -22.55 -4.41
N THR A 83 -1.28 -21.60 -3.49
CA THR A 83 -1.83 -21.65 -2.12
C THR A 83 -3.35 -21.43 -2.06
N THR A 84 -3.93 -20.78 -3.07
CA THR A 84 -5.39 -20.65 -3.20
C THR A 84 -6.03 -21.77 -4.03
N LYS A 85 -5.24 -22.81 -4.36
CA LYS A 85 -5.65 -23.98 -5.15
C LYS A 85 -6.24 -23.62 -6.53
N GLN A 86 -5.88 -22.47 -7.08
CA GLN A 86 -6.21 -22.07 -8.43
C GLN A 86 -5.27 -22.75 -9.44
N ALA A 87 -5.75 -22.93 -10.67
CA ALA A 87 -4.91 -23.48 -11.74
C ALA A 87 -3.75 -22.52 -12.05
N LEU A 88 -2.52 -23.04 -12.05
CA LEU A 88 -1.34 -22.34 -12.54
C LEU A 88 -1.39 -22.32 -14.07
N GLY A 89 -2.15 -21.38 -14.63
CA GLY A 89 -2.14 -21.12 -16.08
C GLY A 89 -0.77 -20.64 -16.58
N GLU A 90 -0.62 -20.48 -17.89
CA GLU A 90 0.64 -20.02 -18.47
C GLU A 90 1.08 -18.68 -17.85
N PRO A 91 2.33 -18.57 -17.36
CA PRO A 91 2.86 -17.32 -16.83
C PRO A 91 2.90 -16.29 -17.94
N ARG A 92 2.22 -15.15 -17.74
CA ARG A 92 2.31 -14.01 -18.65
C ARG A 92 3.37 -13.04 -18.11
N PRO A 93 4.45 -12.77 -18.86
CA PRO A 93 5.48 -11.85 -18.39
C PRO A 93 4.89 -10.46 -18.15
N SER A 94 5.27 -9.84 -17.03
CA SER A 94 4.71 -8.56 -16.58
C SER A 94 5.48 -7.32 -17.08
N ALA A 95 6.58 -7.53 -17.81
CA ALA A 95 7.68 -6.58 -17.95
C ALA A 95 7.35 -5.23 -18.62
N GLU A 96 6.16 -5.06 -19.20
CA GLU A 96 5.80 -3.83 -19.94
C GLU A 96 4.42 -3.26 -19.60
N ILE A 97 3.69 -3.86 -18.65
CA ILE A 97 2.31 -3.45 -18.35
C ILE A 97 2.30 -2.69 -17.03
N GLU A 98 1.67 -1.51 -17.04
CA GLU A 98 1.28 -0.81 -15.82
C GLU A 98 0.42 -1.76 -14.96
N VAL A 99 0.97 -2.23 -13.85
CA VAL A 99 0.31 -3.22 -12.98
C VAL A 99 -0.81 -2.56 -12.20
N ASP A 100 -2.02 -3.10 -12.32
CA ASP A 100 -3.11 -2.81 -11.40
C ASP A 100 -3.03 -3.74 -10.19
N TYR A 101 -2.63 -3.19 -9.03
CA TYR A 101 -2.36 -3.96 -7.83
C TYR A 101 -3.62 -4.47 -7.12
N ALA A 102 -4.81 -3.97 -7.47
CA ALA A 102 -6.07 -4.44 -6.90
C ALA A 102 -6.33 -5.94 -7.16
N LEU A 103 -5.71 -6.48 -8.22
CA LEU A 103 -5.84 -7.89 -8.62
C LEU A 103 -4.75 -8.79 -8.02
N THR A 104 -3.79 -8.20 -7.29
CA THR A 104 -2.60 -8.94 -6.85
C THR A 104 -2.76 -9.56 -5.47
N GLY A 105 -3.69 -9.07 -4.65
CA GLY A 105 -3.83 -9.45 -3.24
C GLY A 105 -2.85 -8.75 -2.31
N LEU A 106 -1.84 -8.03 -2.83
CA LEU A 106 -0.91 -7.24 -2.01
C LEU A 106 -1.65 -6.10 -1.30
N SER A 107 -1.19 -5.72 -0.12
CA SER A 107 -1.59 -4.48 0.50
C SER A 107 -1.05 -3.27 -0.27
N ILE A 108 -1.64 -2.09 -0.06
CA ILE A 108 -1.18 -0.85 -0.72
C ILE A 108 0.30 -0.59 -0.41
N THR A 109 0.73 -0.81 0.83
CA THR A 109 2.12 -0.62 1.25
C THR A 109 3.07 -1.54 0.50
N ASN A 110 2.76 -2.83 0.40
CA ASN A 110 3.60 -3.79 -0.33
C ASN A 110 3.56 -3.56 -1.85
N ALA A 111 2.42 -3.13 -2.39
CA ALA A 111 2.32 -2.72 -3.79
C ALA A 111 3.26 -1.53 -4.10
N MET A 112 3.34 -0.54 -3.21
CA MET A 112 4.25 0.60 -3.35
C MET A 112 5.72 0.14 -3.31
N LEU A 113 6.07 -0.77 -2.41
CA LEU A 113 7.41 -1.35 -2.31
C LEU A 113 7.79 -2.11 -3.59
N ASP A 114 6.91 -2.98 -4.11
CA ASP A 114 7.13 -3.68 -5.38
C ASP A 114 7.35 -2.70 -6.54
N ARG A 115 6.51 -1.66 -6.65
CA ARG A 115 6.65 -0.63 -7.68
C ARG A 115 8.01 0.07 -7.63
N VAL A 116 8.47 0.45 -6.44
CA VAL A 116 9.79 1.08 -6.25
C VAL A 116 10.92 0.13 -6.67
N LYS A 117 10.83 -1.16 -6.29
CA LYS A 117 11.84 -2.17 -6.66
C LYS A 117 11.90 -2.45 -8.16
N ARG A 118 10.76 -2.33 -8.86
CA ARG A 118 10.68 -2.40 -10.33
C ARG A 118 11.34 -1.23 -11.06
N ARG A 119 11.83 -0.20 -10.35
CA ARG A 119 12.51 0.99 -10.90
C ARG A 119 11.72 1.67 -12.02
N GLN A 120 10.39 1.68 -11.92
CA GLN A 120 9.59 2.55 -12.78
C GLN A 120 10.05 4.01 -12.55
N PRO A 121 10.21 4.81 -13.62
CA PRO A 121 10.85 6.11 -13.55
C PRO A 121 10.21 7.02 -12.50
N ALA A 122 11.05 7.86 -11.89
CA ALA A 122 10.64 8.91 -10.97
C ALA A 122 9.64 9.84 -11.68
N GLY A 123 8.34 9.68 -11.40
CA GLY A 123 7.32 10.42 -12.15
C GLY A 123 5.98 10.62 -11.44
N ALA A 124 5.54 9.68 -10.61
CA ALA A 124 4.37 9.91 -9.76
C ALA A 124 4.46 9.04 -8.51
N PRO A 125 4.36 9.58 -7.29
CA PRO A 125 4.12 8.75 -6.10
C PRO A 125 2.79 8.02 -6.31
N GLY A 126 2.76 6.71 -6.04
CA GLY A 126 1.50 5.95 -6.06
C GLY A 126 1.59 4.50 -6.54
N VAL A 127 0.45 3.84 -6.67
CA VAL A 127 0.24 2.58 -7.41
C VAL A 127 -1.12 2.62 -8.08
N ARG A 128 -1.28 1.90 -9.19
CA ARG A 128 -2.59 1.73 -9.82
C ARG A 128 -3.41 0.70 -9.05
N TRP A 129 -4.67 1.03 -8.77
CA TRP A 129 -5.60 0.20 -8.02
C TRP A 129 -7.02 0.37 -8.57
N ASN A 130 -7.58 -0.68 -9.17
CA ASN A 130 -8.86 -0.65 -9.90
C ASN A 130 -8.96 0.52 -10.89
N GLY A 131 -7.88 0.77 -11.64
CA GLY A 131 -7.80 1.85 -12.62
C GLY A 131 -7.47 3.24 -12.05
N HIS A 132 -7.39 3.41 -10.73
CA HIS A 132 -7.09 4.69 -10.09
C HIS A 132 -5.65 4.76 -9.58
N ASN A 133 -5.04 5.95 -9.57
CA ASN A 133 -3.76 6.15 -8.89
C ASN A 133 -3.99 6.39 -7.40
N VAL A 134 -3.53 5.46 -6.57
CA VAL A 134 -3.58 5.52 -5.10
C VAL A 134 -2.23 6.01 -4.59
N VAL A 135 -2.23 6.90 -3.60
CA VAL A 135 -1.01 7.42 -2.93
C VAL A 135 -1.08 7.20 -1.42
N GLN A 136 0.06 7.17 -0.73
CA GLN A 136 0.10 7.14 0.75
C GLN A 136 0.29 8.53 1.38
N GLY A 137 0.46 9.56 0.55
CA GLY A 137 0.65 10.93 0.97
C GLY A 137 0.53 11.85 -0.24
N ASP A 138 -0.01 13.05 -0.01
CA ASP A 138 -0.09 14.10 -1.02
C ASP A 138 0.78 15.28 -0.60
N ILE A 139 1.29 16.00 -1.60
CA ILE A 139 2.15 17.16 -1.40
C ILE A 139 1.70 18.28 -2.34
N TRP A 140 1.37 19.42 -1.75
CA TRP A 140 1.05 20.66 -2.46
C TRP A 140 2.30 21.53 -2.51
N LYS A 141 2.66 21.99 -3.70
CA LYS A 141 3.80 22.89 -3.92
C LYS A 141 3.52 23.85 -5.08
N PRO A 142 4.06 25.08 -5.02
CA PRO A 142 4.56 25.74 -3.82
C PRO A 142 3.40 26.23 -2.94
N VAL A 143 3.64 26.37 -1.64
CA VAL A 143 2.75 27.07 -0.71
C VAL A 143 3.51 28.29 -0.17
N SER A 144 2.91 29.49 -0.25
CA SER A 144 3.61 30.74 0.10
C SER A 144 2.70 31.81 0.69
N GLY A 145 3.22 32.59 1.65
CA GLY A 145 2.47 33.60 2.38
C GLY A 145 1.62 33.00 3.51
N ARG A 146 0.77 33.84 4.12
CA ARG A 146 -0.19 33.39 5.14
C ARG A 146 -1.22 32.49 4.48
N GLN A 147 -1.28 31.23 4.88
CA GLN A 147 -2.28 30.28 4.38
C GLN A 147 -3.36 30.08 5.41
N LEU A 148 -4.62 30.07 4.97
CA LEU A 148 -5.75 29.54 5.72
C LEU A 148 -6.08 28.17 5.13
N LEU A 149 -5.83 27.11 5.90
CA LEU A 149 -6.22 25.75 5.56
C LEU A 149 -7.62 25.48 6.11
N THR A 150 -8.52 24.98 5.27
CA THR A 150 -9.83 24.48 5.67
C THR A 150 -9.93 23.00 5.31
N VAL A 151 -10.17 22.17 6.32
CA VAL A 151 -10.45 20.74 6.14
C VAL A 151 -11.93 20.48 6.41
N GLU A 152 -12.65 19.98 5.41
CA GLU A 152 -14.06 19.61 5.49
C GLU A 152 -14.24 18.10 5.47
N PHE A 153 -14.74 17.50 6.56
CA PHE A 153 -15.06 16.07 6.61
C PHE A 153 -16.44 15.81 6.00
N GLU A 154 -16.49 15.09 4.88
CA GLU A 154 -17.72 14.83 4.12
C GLU A 154 -18.42 13.55 4.58
N SER A 155 -17.64 12.49 4.81
CA SER A 155 -18.12 11.22 5.35
C SER A 155 -16.99 10.45 6.01
N TRP A 156 -17.29 9.68 7.05
CA TRP A 156 -16.32 8.79 7.69
C TRP A 156 -17.03 7.59 8.32
N ASN A 157 -16.31 6.48 8.45
CA ASN A 157 -16.76 5.32 9.19
C ASN A 157 -16.52 5.55 10.71
N PRO A 158 -17.58 5.66 11.54
CA PRO A 158 -17.43 5.96 12.96
C PRO A 158 -16.82 4.81 13.78
N ASP A 159 -16.81 3.59 13.24
CA ASP A 159 -16.20 2.43 13.90
C ASP A 159 -14.67 2.41 13.74
N LEU A 160 -14.13 3.27 12.87
CA LEU A 160 -12.71 3.39 12.61
C LEU A 160 -12.19 4.71 13.18
N ARG A 161 -11.12 4.64 13.97
CA ARG A 161 -10.41 5.84 14.41
C ARG A 161 -9.49 6.32 13.30
N HIS A 162 -10.08 7.03 12.33
CA HIS A 162 -9.45 7.49 11.09
C HIS A 162 -9.55 9.02 11.00
N GLY A 163 -8.45 9.68 10.67
CA GLY A 163 -8.38 11.13 10.52
C GLY A 163 -7.38 11.55 9.45
N VAL A 164 -7.00 12.82 9.48
CA VAL A 164 -6.02 13.41 8.57
C VAL A 164 -4.91 14.11 9.34
N TRP A 165 -3.68 13.93 8.90
CA TRP A 165 -2.55 14.74 9.31
C TRP A 165 -2.20 15.74 8.22
N VAL A 166 -1.99 16.98 8.65
CA VAL A 166 -1.55 18.09 7.80
C VAL A 166 -0.26 18.65 8.38
N SER A 167 0.66 19.10 7.52
CA SER A 167 1.97 19.61 7.97
C SER A 167 2.02 21.10 8.25
N LEU A 168 1.00 21.88 7.84
CA LEU A 168 0.97 23.34 7.95
C LEU A 168 -0.40 23.83 8.43
N PRO A 169 -0.56 24.11 9.74
CA PRO A 169 0.33 23.74 10.84
C PRO A 169 0.38 22.23 11.02
N GLU A 170 1.39 21.72 11.73
CA GLU A 170 1.46 20.30 12.04
C GLU A 170 0.33 19.91 13.00
N ALA A 171 -0.68 19.21 12.47
CA ALA A 171 -1.87 18.84 13.23
C ALA A 171 -2.43 17.50 12.77
N VAL A 172 -3.01 16.77 13.73
CA VAL A 172 -3.90 15.63 13.46
C VAL A 172 -5.33 16.07 13.69
N LEU A 173 -6.17 15.90 12.69
CA LEU A 173 -7.57 16.29 12.70
C LEU A 173 -8.42 15.02 12.64
N TRP A 174 -9.29 14.87 13.62
CA TRP A 174 -10.24 13.76 13.70
C TRP A 174 -11.63 14.27 13.29
N PRO A 175 -12.42 13.47 12.56
CA PRO A 175 -13.82 13.80 12.34
C PRO A 175 -14.57 13.82 13.68
N GLU A 176 -15.30 14.90 13.95
CA GLU A 176 -16.14 15.03 15.15
C GLU A 176 -17.59 15.32 14.75
N PRO A 177 -18.59 14.72 15.44
CA PRO A 177 -19.98 15.07 15.21
C PRO A 177 -20.24 16.57 15.43
N GLY A 178 -20.68 17.27 14.38
CA GLY A 178 -21.07 18.68 14.45
C GLY A 178 -19.95 19.70 14.20
N ALA A 179 -18.68 19.26 14.14
CA ALA A 179 -17.56 20.10 13.73
C ALA A 179 -16.95 19.53 12.45
N THR A 180 -17.34 20.09 11.31
CA THR A 180 -16.88 19.64 9.99
C THR A 180 -15.69 20.43 9.46
N THR A 181 -15.30 21.54 10.11
CA THR A 181 -14.31 22.47 9.56
C THR A 181 -13.22 22.82 10.57
N VAL A 182 -11.96 22.56 10.20
CA VAL A 182 -10.79 23.06 10.93
C VAL A 182 -10.08 24.11 10.09
N ALA A 183 -9.96 25.31 10.66
CA ALA A 183 -9.21 26.43 10.11
C ALA A 183 -7.81 26.46 10.73
N ALA A 184 -6.77 26.58 9.92
CA ALA A 184 -5.41 26.59 10.42
C ALA A 184 -4.55 27.58 9.65
N GLU A 185 -3.79 28.40 10.37
CA GLU A 185 -2.97 29.46 9.79
C GLU A 185 -1.48 29.18 9.93
N ALA A 186 -0.74 29.36 8.84
CA ALA A 186 0.71 29.30 8.84
C ALA A 186 1.28 30.39 7.93
N ASP A 187 2.30 31.10 8.41
CA ASP A 187 3.14 31.94 7.55
C ASP A 187 4.29 31.07 7.04
N VAL A 188 4.35 30.88 5.73
CA VAL A 188 5.27 29.93 5.11
C VAL A 188 5.88 30.54 3.86
N GLU A 189 7.20 30.50 3.77
CA GLU A 189 7.93 30.84 2.56
C GLU A 189 8.39 29.55 1.87
N ASN A 190 7.98 29.35 0.62
CA ASN A 190 8.38 28.20 -0.22
C ASN A 190 8.17 26.82 0.44
N ALA A 191 7.12 26.67 1.24
CA ALA A 191 6.84 25.42 1.93
C ALA A 191 6.03 24.45 1.06
N ALA A 192 5.87 23.23 1.57
CA ALA A 192 4.99 22.23 1.00
C ALA A 192 3.97 21.81 2.04
N LEU A 193 2.67 21.91 1.72
CA LEU A 193 1.63 21.30 2.53
C LEU A 193 1.61 19.81 2.21
N ARG A 194 1.82 18.99 3.24
CA ARG A 194 1.68 17.54 3.16
C ARG A 194 0.37 17.15 3.80
N VAL A 195 -0.37 16.29 3.11
CA VAL A 195 -1.64 15.72 3.58
C VAL A 195 -1.49 14.20 3.59
N THR A 196 -1.90 13.55 4.66
CA THR A 196 -1.83 12.08 4.77
C THR A 196 -2.97 11.59 5.67
N ASN A 197 -3.59 10.47 5.33
CA ASN A 197 -4.54 9.85 6.26
C ASN A 197 -3.79 9.28 7.47
N VAL A 198 -4.39 9.40 8.64
CA VAL A 198 -3.88 8.83 9.89
C VAL A 198 -4.93 7.94 10.52
N TYR A 199 -4.48 6.99 11.32
CA TYR A 199 -5.37 6.13 12.06
C TYR A 199 -4.73 5.67 13.36
N GLU A 200 -5.57 5.32 14.32
CA GLU A 200 -5.11 4.72 15.57
C GLU A 200 -5.00 3.20 15.40
N VAL A 201 -3.80 2.69 15.62
CA VAL A 201 -3.52 1.25 15.71
C VAL A 201 -3.31 0.94 17.18
N GLY A 202 -3.91 -0.13 17.68
CA GLY A 202 -3.76 -0.49 19.09
C GLY A 202 -4.06 -1.95 19.38
N GLY A 203 -3.63 -2.36 20.57
CA GLY A 203 -3.99 -3.62 21.20
C GLY A 203 -4.54 -3.39 22.60
N ALA A 204 -4.75 -4.46 23.37
CA ALA A 204 -5.41 -4.39 24.68
C ALA A 204 -4.77 -3.42 25.71
N ARG A 205 -3.52 -3.00 25.50
CA ARG A 205 -2.76 -2.14 26.44
C ARG A 205 -1.92 -1.06 25.77
N TRP A 206 -2.10 -0.81 24.47
CA TRP A 206 -1.31 0.19 23.76
C TRP A 206 -2.11 0.75 22.58
N SER A 207 -1.88 2.00 22.25
CA SER A 207 -2.28 2.58 20.97
C SER A 207 -1.24 3.57 20.46
N ARG A 208 -1.19 3.75 19.14
CA ARG A 208 -0.33 4.72 18.46
C ARG A 208 -1.03 5.24 17.21
N ILE A 209 -0.62 6.43 16.77
CA ILE A 209 -1.03 6.98 15.48
C ILE A 209 -0.06 6.46 14.40
N ASP A 210 -0.60 5.97 13.30
CA ASP A 210 0.15 5.45 12.15
C ASP A 210 -0.39 6.07 10.83
N ARG A 211 0.38 5.95 9.74
CA ARG A 211 0.18 6.66 8.45
C ARG A 211 0.41 5.81 7.20
N TRP A 212 1.21 4.74 7.28
CA TRP A 212 1.78 4.08 6.08
C TRP A 212 1.77 2.56 6.14
N SER A 213 0.86 1.98 6.91
CA SER A 213 0.77 0.55 7.15
C SER A 213 -0.33 -0.09 6.30
N GLU A 214 -0.06 -1.30 5.82
CA GLU A 214 -1.02 -2.18 5.14
C GLU A 214 -1.80 -1.48 4.00
N ASN A 215 -3.13 -1.44 4.13
CA ASN A 215 -4.09 -0.91 3.16
C ASN A 215 -4.37 0.59 3.33
N ALA A 216 -3.52 1.31 4.08
CA ALA A 216 -3.62 2.76 4.15
C ALA A 216 -3.22 3.38 2.80
N GLY A 217 -4.14 4.14 2.21
CA GLY A 217 -3.92 4.87 0.97
C GLY A 217 -5.04 5.87 0.70
N MET A 218 -4.81 6.73 -0.29
CA MET A 218 -5.68 7.84 -0.65
C MET A 218 -5.83 7.93 -2.18
N LEU A 219 -7.07 8.14 -2.63
CA LEU A 219 -7.35 8.72 -3.94
C LEU A 219 -7.42 10.23 -3.78
N VAL A 220 -6.81 10.95 -4.71
CA VAL A 220 -6.73 12.42 -4.68
C VAL A 220 -7.36 12.97 -5.94
N ASP A 221 -8.47 13.67 -5.78
CA ASP A 221 -9.17 14.36 -6.87
C ASP A 221 -8.87 15.85 -6.80
N ALA A 222 -8.22 16.40 -7.83
CA ALA A 222 -7.99 17.83 -7.96
C ALA A 222 -9.27 18.52 -8.45
N ILE A 223 -9.97 19.21 -7.54
CA ILE A 223 -11.22 19.92 -7.84
C ILE A 223 -10.94 21.32 -8.40
N ALA A 224 -9.98 22.01 -7.78
CA ALA A 224 -9.47 23.33 -8.16
C ALA A 224 -7.97 23.43 -7.79
N PRO A 225 -7.23 24.45 -8.26
CA PRO A 225 -5.82 24.65 -7.86
C PRO A 225 -5.62 24.72 -6.33
N GLU A 226 -6.61 25.25 -5.63
CA GLU A 226 -6.64 25.49 -4.20
C GLU A 226 -7.43 24.45 -3.40
N THR A 227 -8.12 23.52 -4.08
CA THR A 227 -9.03 22.55 -3.45
C THR A 227 -8.81 21.15 -4.00
N ARG A 228 -8.55 20.19 -3.12
CA ARG A 228 -8.51 18.75 -3.46
C ARG A 228 -9.42 17.96 -2.54
N ARG A 229 -10.01 16.91 -3.09
CA ARG A 229 -10.81 15.93 -2.36
C ARG A 229 -10.00 14.66 -2.17
N TYR A 230 -10.11 14.06 -0.99
CA TYR A 230 -9.40 12.86 -0.58
C TYR A 230 -10.40 11.79 -0.21
N ARG A 231 -10.21 10.60 -0.77
CA ARG A 231 -10.95 9.39 -0.43
C ARG A 231 -9.96 8.36 0.09
N CYS A 232 -10.03 8.06 1.37
CA CYS A 232 -8.98 7.34 2.10
C CYS A 232 -9.48 5.97 2.54
N SER A 233 -8.61 4.97 2.40
CA SER A 233 -8.82 3.66 3.01
C SER A 233 -8.06 3.53 4.32
N HIS A 234 -8.69 2.89 5.29
CA HIS A 234 -8.09 2.56 6.58
C HIS A 234 -7.18 1.33 6.45
N TYR A 235 -6.11 1.25 7.27
CA TYR A 235 -5.14 0.14 7.20
C TYR A 235 -5.77 -1.25 7.36
N ALA A 236 -6.83 -1.34 8.17
CA ALA A 236 -7.51 -2.60 8.49
C ALA A 236 -8.59 -2.99 7.48
N SER A 237 -8.91 -2.13 6.51
CA SER A 237 -9.94 -2.41 5.52
C SER A 237 -9.40 -3.39 4.49
N ASN A 238 -10.01 -4.57 4.40
CA ASN A 238 -9.62 -5.64 3.49
C ASN A 238 -10.85 -6.24 2.78
N PRO A 239 -11.04 -5.98 1.46
CA PRO A 239 -10.20 -5.17 0.58
C PRO A 239 -10.18 -3.68 0.97
N PRO A 240 -9.23 -2.86 0.45
CA PRO A 240 -9.25 -1.42 0.68
C PRO A 240 -10.58 -0.80 0.27
N ASN A 241 -11.09 0.08 1.12
CA ASN A 241 -12.32 0.84 0.93
C ASN A 241 -12.02 2.34 1.03
N PHE A 242 -12.01 3.05 -0.09
CA PHE A 242 -11.67 4.48 -0.12
C PHE A 242 -12.79 5.40 0.40
N ASP A 243 -13.93 4.85 0.81
CA ASP A 243 -15.02 5.58 1.44
C ASP A 243 -14.95 5.52 2.99
N ASP A 244 -13.92 4.90 3.58
CA ASP A 244 -13.73 4.87 5.04
C ASP A 244 -13.58 6.27 5.62
N LEU A 245 -12.94 7.18 4.88
CA LEU A 245 -12.81 8.60 5.22
C LEU A 245 -12.75 9.43 3.94
N VAL A 246 -13.69 10.36 3.80
CA VAL A 246 -13.76 11.33 2.70
C VAL A 246 -13.73 12.75 3.25
N PHE A 247 -12.82 13.57 2.74
CA PHE A 247 -12.70 14.97 3.13
C PHE A 247 -12.17 15.82 1.99
N THR A 248 -12.44 17.12 2.08
CA THR A 248 -11.90 18.13 1.18
C THR A 248 -10.91 19.02 1.94
N VAL A 249 -9.80 19.37 1.30
CA VAL A 249 -8.86 20.36 1.80
C VAL A 249 -8.82 21.54 0.84
N THR A 250 -9.06 22.72 1.39
CA THR A 250 -8.97 24.00 0.68
C THR A 250 -7.89 24.86 1.32
N GLN A 251 -6.96 25.39 0.53
CA GLN A 251 -5.98 26.37 0.96
C GLN A 251 -6.32 27.75 0.40
N VAL A 252 -6.37 28.79 1.22
CA VAL A 252 -6.59 30.16 0.75
C VAL A 252 -5.44 31.03 1.21
N VAL A 253 -4.91 31.86 0.30
CA VAL A 253 -3.94 32.89 0.67
C VAL A 253 -4.66 33.97 1.48
N GLY A 254 -4.34 34.06 2.77
CA GLY A 254 -4.86 35.09 3.65
C GLY A 254 -4.29 36.47 3.30
N PRO A 255 -4.98 37.56 3.72
CA PRO A 255 -4.47 38.91 3.52
C PRO A 255 -3.12 39.08 4.22
N SER A 256 -2.17 39.72 3.52
CA SER A 256 -0.93 40.21 4.13
C SER A 256 -1.28 41.25 5.20
N VAL A 257 -0.76 41.06 6.42
CA VAL A 257 -0.92 42.02 7.53
C VAL A 257 0.07 43.16 7.37
#